data_AF-A0A960BWT5-F1
#
_entry.id   AF-A0A960BWT5-F1
#
_cell.length_a   1.000
_cell.length_b   1.000
_cell.length_c   1.000
_cell.angle_alpha   90.00
_cell.angle_beta   90.00
_cell.angle_gamma   90.00
#
_symmetry.space_group_name_H-M   'P 1'
#
loop_
_entity.id
_entity.type
_entity.pdbx_description
1 polymer ?
#
loop_
_entity_poly.entity_id
_entity_poly.type
_entity_poly.pdbx_seq_one_letter_code
_entity_poly.pdbx_strand_id
1 'polypeptide(L)'
;MPEVGDKLGSAAMEVLKSRGIDVRLETTLKEVHADHVVLSDDSRIDTRTVAWVTGVIAAPLIETLGLPTEKGRLKVRADLQVPGHPDVFAAGDAAAVPDLTRPGTITPPTAQHATRQGKALARNVAASLGYGSAKDYRHRNMGLVVDLGPRYAVANPLNVKLSGLPAKFVTRAYHLYAIPRPVNRWAVSLAYL
;
A
#
# COMPACT_ATOMS: atom_id res chain seq x y z
N MET A 1 -13.76 -0.11 -2.55
CA MET A 1 -12.50 0.65 -2.68
C MET A 1 -12.74 2.08 -2.19
N PRO A 2 -12.83 2.30 -0.87
CA PRO A 2 -13.14 3.63 -0.32
C PRO A 2 -12.11 4.69 -0.71
N GLU A 3 -10.85 4.28 -0.95
CA GLU A 3 -9.72 5.18 -1.20
C GLU A 3 -9.81 5.92 -2.54
N VAL A 4 -10.51 5.35 -3.53
CA VAL A 4 -10.74 5.99 -4.85
C VAL A 4 -12.03 6.81 -4.90
N GLY A 5 -12.87 6.71 -3.88
CA GLY A 5 -14.20 7.30 -3.81
C GLY A 5 -15.26 6.57 -4.63
N ASP A 6 -16.53 6.83 -4.31
CA ASP A 6 -17.68 6.04 -4.77
C ASP A 6 -17.77 5.92 -6.29
N LYS A 7 -17.57 7.03 -7.01
CA LYS A 7 -17.67 7.04 -8.48
C LYS A 7 -16.70 6.06 -9.15
N LEU A 8 -15.44 6.03 -8.70
CA LEU A 8 -14.44 5.10 -9.25
C LEU A 8 -14.66 3.69 -8.73
N GLY A 9 -15.17 3.54 -7.49
CA GLY A 9 -15.58 2.26 -6.93
C GLY A 9 -16.70 1.59 -7.73
N SER A 10 -17.75 2.34 -8.08
CA SER A 10 -18.86 1.83 -8.90
C SER A 10 -18.40 1.45 -10.31
N ALA A 11 -17.56 2.27 -10.95
CA ALA A 11 -16.99 1.95 -12.25
C ALA A 11 -16.13 0.66 -12.20
N ALA A 12 -15.35 0.46 -11.14
CA ALA A 12 -14.60 -0.78 -10.94
C ALA A 12 -15.54 -1.98 -10.76
N MET A 13 -16.61 -1.83 -9.97
CA MET A 13 -17.62 -2.87 -9.74
C MET A 13 -18.28 -3.32 -11.04
N GLU A 14 -18.70 -2.39 -11.90
CA GLU A 14 -19.28 -2.68 -13.21
C GLU A 14 -18.32 -3.47 -14.11
N VAL A 15 -17.03 -3.09 -14.11
CA VAL A 15 -16.00 -3.79 -14.88
C VAL A 15 -15.75 -5.20 -14.36
N LEU A 16 -15.79 -5.43 -13.05
CA LEU A 16 -15.63 -6.77 -12.48
C LEU A 16 -16.86 -7.64 -12.83
N LYS A 17 -18.08 -7.11 -12.62
CA LYS A 17 -19.33 -7.83 -12.91
C LYS A 17 -19.50 -8.17 -14.39
N SER A 18 -19.17 -7.23 -15.29
CA SER A 18 -19.21 -7.48 -16.75
C SER A 18 -18.25 -8.58 -17.21
N ARG A 19 -17.29 -9.00 -16.37
CA ARG A 19 -16.36 -10.11 -16.63
C ARG A 19 -16.75 -11.40 -15.93
N GLY A 20 -17.97 -11.47 -15.39
CA GLY A 20 -18.49 -12.66 -14.70
C GLY A 20 -17.90 -12.87 -13.30
N ILE A 21 -17.28 -11.84 -12.70
CA ILE A 21 -16.79 -11.93 -11.33
C ILE A 21 -17.98 -11.71 -10.38
N ASP A 22 -18.28 -12.71 -9.56
CA ASP A 22 -19.21 -12.58 -8.44
C ASP A 22 -18.55 -11.74 -7.32
N VAL A 23 -19.08 -10.55 -7.08
CA VAL A 23 -18.55 -9.63 -6.07
C VAL A 23 -19.49 -9.58 -4.88
N ARG A 24 -19.04 -10.15 -3.76
CA ARG A 24 -19.77 -10.16 -2.49
C ARG A 24 -19.18 -9.12 -1.53
N LEU A 25 -19.92 -8.02 -1.35
CA LEU A 25 -19.60 -7.00 -0.34
C LEU A 25 -20.18 -7.41 1.01
N GLU A 26 -19.74 -6.75 2.09
CA GLU A 26 -20.25 -7.00 3.45
C GLU A 26 -20.15 -8.49 3.88
N THR A 27 -19.24 -9.21 3.24
CA THR A 27 -19.05 -10.66 3.38
C THR A 27 -17.60 -10.89 3.81
N THR A 28 -17.39 -11.75 4.82
CA THR A 28 -16.05 -12.13 5.28
C THR A 28 -15.85 -13.64 5.17
N LEU A 29 -14.58 -14.06 5.09
CA LEU A 29 -14.22 -15.48 5.08
C LEU A 29 -14.20 -16.00 6.51
N LYS A 30 -15.02 -17.02 6.79
CA LYS A 30 -15.14 -17.63 8.12
C LYS A 30 -14.20 -18.82 8.27
N GLU A 31 -14.21 -19.74 7.31
CA GLU A 31 -13.37 -20.96 7.31
C GLU A 31 -12.85 -21.28 5.91
N VAL A 32 -11.69 -21.94 5.88
CA VAL A 32 -11.08 -22.47 4.65
C VAL A 32 -10.84 -23.96 4.81
N HIS A 33 -11.35 -24.73 3.87
CA HIS A 33 -11.19 -26.18 3.78
C HIS A 33 -10.47 -26.53 2.47
N ALA A 34 -10.18 -27.82 2.26
CA ALA A 34 -9.40 -28.28 1.10
C ALA A 34 -10.12 -28.09 -0.26
N ASP A 35 -11.45 -28.15 -0.26
CA ASP A 35 -12.31 -28.13 -1.45
C ASP A 35 -13.41 -27.06 -1.40
N HIS A 36 -13.46 -26.27 -0.33
CA HIS A 36 -14.45 -25.21 -0.16
C HIS A 36 -14.02 -24.14 0.83
N VAL A 37 -14.78 -23.05 0.83
CA VAL A 37 -14.73 -22.03 1.88
C VAL A 37 -16.12 -21.82 2.49
N VAL A 38 -16.15 -21.38 3.75
CA VAL A 38 -17.36 -20.96 4.44
C VAL A 38 -17.30 -19.44 4.65
N LEU A 39 -18.37 -18.75 4.29
CA LEU A 39 -18.50 -17.30 4.42
C LEU A 39 -19.20 -16.93 5.75
N SER A 40 -19.23 -15.64 6.07
CA SER A 40 -19.83 -15.13 7.31
C SER A 40 -21.35 -15.29 7.42
N ASP A 41 -22.03 -15.54 6.30
CA ASP A 41 -23.45 -15.88 6.23
C ASP A 41 -23.70 -17.40 6.25
N ASP A 42 -22.67 -18.18 6.62
CA ASP A 42 -22.63 -19.65 6.60
C ASP A 42 -22.80 -20.27 5.21
N SER A 43 -22.78 -19.48 4.13
CA SER A 43 -22.79 -20.01 2.77
C SER A 43 -21.47 -20.70 2.43
N ARG A 44 -21.57 -21.81 1.69
CA ARG A 44 -20.44 -22.59 1.19
C ARG A 44 -20.16 -22.24 -0.26
N ILE A 45 -18.88 -22.02 -0.59
CA ILE A 45 -18.40 -21.88 -1.96
C ILE A 45 -17.40 -23.00 -2.22
N ASP A 46 -17.71 -23.91 -3.13
CA ASP A 46 -16.76 -24.93 -3.58
C ASP A 46 -15.65 -24.28 -4.40
N THR A 47 -14.40 -24.49 -3.97
CA THR A 47 -13.21 -23.94 -4.63
C THR A 47 -11.98 -24.75 -4.24
N ARG A 48 -11.02 -24.85 -5.16
CA ARG A 48 -9.69 -25.44 -4.89
C ARG A 48 -8.59 -24.39 -4.75
N THR A 49 -8.91 -23.13 -5.03
CA THR A 49 -7.94 -22.03 -5.02
C THR A 49 -8.50 -20.87 -4.22
N VAL A 50 -7.77 -20.47 -3.19
CA VAL A 50 -8.07 -19.29 -2.37
C VAL A 50 -6.88 -18.35 -2.44
N ALA A 51 -7.11 -17.14 -2.95
CA ALA A 51 -6.12 -16.07 -2.96
C ALA A 51 -6.43 -15.08 -1.83
N TRP A 52 -5.63 -15.09 -0.77
CA TRP A 52 -5.80 -14.17 0.37
C TRP A 52 -5.03 -12.87 0.12
N VAL A 53 -5.76 -11.77 -0.12
CA VAL A 53 -5.21 -10.48 -0.56
C VAL A 53 -5.51 -9.32 0.41
N THR A 54 -5.83 -9.63 1.67
CA THR A 54 -6.22 -8.65 2.68
C THR A 54 -5.52 -8.91 4.03
N GLY A 55 -5.66 -7.99 4.98
CA GLY A 55 -5.21 -8.19 6.36
C GLY A 55 -3.70 -8.16 6.53
N VAL A 56 -3.04 -7.12 6.00
CA VAL A 56 -1.60 -6.92 6.25
C VAL A 56 -1.40 -6.56 7.73
N ILE A 57 -0.75 -7.47 8.46
CA ILE A 57 -0.31 -7.25 9.84
C ILE A 57 1.15 -6.79 9.87
N ALA A 58 1.53 -6.11 10.95
CA ALA A 58 2.94 -5.77 11.18
C ALA A 58 3.79 -7.04 11.35
N ALA A 59 5.09 -6.94 11.08
CA ALA A 59 6.00 -8.06 11.23
C ALA A 59 6.03 -8.53 12.71
N PRO A 60 5.88 -9.84 13.00
CA PRO A 60 5.88 -10.36 14.38
C PRO A 60 7.11 -9.99 15.20
N LEU A 61 8.26 -9.77 14.53
CA LEU A 61 9.49 -9.30 15.15
C LEU A 61 9.32 -7.98 15.93
N ILE A 62 8.40 -7.10 15.50
CA ILE A 62 8.19 -5.81 16.17
C ILE A 62 7.71 -6.00 17.61
N GLU A 63 6.87 -7.00 17.85
CA GLU A 63 6.32 -7.30 19.18
C GLU A 63 7.41 -7.80 20.15
N THR A 64 8.44 -8.46 19.63
CA THR A 64 9.53 -9.00 20.46
C THR A 64 10.52 -7.93 20.94
N LEU A 65 10.43 -6.69 20.44
CA LEU A 65 11.37 -5.62 20.79
C LEU A 65 11.11 -5.01 22.18
N GLY A 66 9.91 -5.22 22.75
CA GLY A 66 9.52 -4.59 24.01
C GLY A 66 9.40 -3.05 23.93
N LEU A 67 9.34 -2.50 22.72
CA LEU A 67 9.28 -1.06 22.45
C LEU A 67 7.83 -0.61 22.19
N PRO A 68 7.51 0.68 22.39
CA PRO A 68 6.16 1.18 22.14
C PRO A 68 5.71 0.95 20.69
N THR A 69 4.50 0.42 20.53
CA THR A 69 3.89 0.17 19.22
C THR A 69 2.56 0.93 19.07
N GLU A 70 2.15 1.14 17.83
CA GLU A 70 0.82 1.61 17.46
C GLU A 70 0.31 0.74 16.32
N LYS A 71 -0.82 0.05 16.52
CA LYS A 71 -1.38 -0.93 15.57
C LYS A 71 -0.35 -2.00 15.13
N GLY A 72 0.43 -2.51 16.10
CA GLY A 72 1.46 -3.52 15.88
C GLY A 72 2.76 -3.00 15.25
N ARG A 73 2.85 -1.73 14.88
CA ARG A 73 4.03 -1.12 14.25
C ARG A 73 4.84 -0.33 15.25
N LEU A 74 6.15 -0.28 15.08
CA LEU A 74 7.05 0.42 15.99
C LEU A 74 6.77 1.93 15.96
N LYS A 75 6.51 2.53 17.12
CA LYS A 75 6.23 3.96 17.21
C LYS A 75 7.50 4.76 16.99
N VAL A 76 7.46 5.70 16.05
CA VAL A 76 8.59 6.58 15.73
C VAL A 76 8.17 8.05 15.75
N ARG A 77 9.14 8.94 15.85
CA ARG A 77 8.94 10.38 15.65
C ARG A 77 8.94 10.72 14.16
N ALA A 78 8.71 11.98 13.81
CA ALA A 78 8.71 12.43 12.42
C ALA A 78 10.08 12.30 11.73
N ASP A 79 11.18 12.32 12.50
CA ASP A 79 12.54 12.03 12.04
C ASP A 79 12.84 10.52 11.89
N LEU A 80 11.83 9.65 12.08
CA LEU A 80 11.90 8.19 11.96
C LEU A 80 12.70 7.48 13.07
N GLN A 81 13.10 8.20 14.13
CA GLN A 81 13.72 7.60 15.31
C GLN A 81 12.68 7.08 16.30
N VAL A 82 13.03 6.02 17.02
CA VAL A 82 12.23 5.52 18.14
C VAL A 82 12.41 6.46 19.34
N PRO A 83 11.33 6.95 19.97
CA PRO A 83 11.42 7.75 21.19
C PRO A 83 12.21 7.05 22.30
N GLY A 84 13.21 7.72 22.87
CA GLY A 84 14.07 7.15 23.93
C GLY A 84 15.22 6.27 23.44
N HIS A 85 15.31 5.98 22.13
CA HIS A 85 16.35 5.13 21.54
C HIS A 85 16.99 5.84 20.33
N PRO A 86 18.02 6.69 20.54
CA PRO A 86 18.58 7.54 19.48
C PRO A 86 19.25 6.75 18.35
N ASP A 87 19.70 5.52 18.63
CA ASP A 87 20.37 4.65 17.67
C ASP A 87 19.39 3.71 16.92
N VAL A 88 18.10 3.80 17.23
CA VAL A 88 17.07 2.92 16.66
C VAL A 88 16.13 3.73 15.77
N PHE A 89 16.00 3.28 14.53
CA PHE A 89 15.13 3.90 13.55
C PHE A 89 14.23 2.85 12.87
N ALA A 90 13.05 3.27 12.42
CA ALA A 90 12.17 2.42 11.63
C ALA A 90 11.38 3.20 10.58
N ALA A 91 11.02 2.52 9.48
CA ALA A 91 10.29 3.08 8.35
C ALA A 91 9.44 1.99 7.67
N GLY A 92 8.61 2.39 6.71
CA GLY A 92 7.75 1.49 5.96
C GLY A 92 6.69 0.84 6.82
N ASP A 93 6.28 -0.37 6.45
CA ASP A 93 5.17 -1.08 7.10
C ASP A 93 5.50 -1.53 8.54
N ALA A 94 6.78 -1.52 8.92
CA ALA A 94 7.24 -1.81 10.27
C ALA A 94 7.04 -0.63 11.25
N ALA A 95 6.79 0.58 10.76
CA ALA A 95 6.78 1.79 11.57
C ALA A 95 5.43 2.52 11.55
N ALA A 96 5.00 2.98 12.72
CA ALA A 96 3.92 3.94 12.89
C ALA A 96 4.49 5.35 12.73
N VAL A 97 4.77 5.74 11.48
CA VAL A 97 5.31 7.07 11.14
C VAL A 97 4.19 8.11 11.20
N PRO A 98 4.33 9.21 11.97
CA PRO A 98 3.34 10.28 11.99
C PRO A 98 3.17 10.95 10.63
N ASP A 99 1.93 11.18 10.20
CA ASP A 99 1.64 11.92 8.97
C ASP A 99 1.54 13.42 9.27
N LEU A 100 2.64 14.15 9.04
CA LEU A 100 2.68 15.62 9.19
C LEU A 100 1.80 16.39 8.17
N THR A 101 1.15 15.71 7.23
CA THR A 101 0.13 16.30 6.35
C THR A 101 -1.29 16.09 6.86
N ARG A 102 -1.48 15.20 7.83
CA ARG A 102 -2.75 14.86 8.49
C ARG A 102 -2.52 14.64 9.99
N PRO A 103 -2.45 15.72 10.79
CA PRO A 103 -2.13 15.64 12.21
C PRO A 103 -3.00 14.62 12.97
N GLY A 104 -2.39 13.85 13.87
CA GLY A 104 -3.07 12.81 14.65
C GLY A 104 -3.24 11.47 13.92
N THR A 105 -2.70 11.33 12.70
CA THR A 105 -2.73 10.06 11.95
C THR A 105 -1.32 9.56 11.63
N ILE A 106 -1.22 8.26 11.35
CA ILE A 106 0.00 7.64 10.83
C ILE A 106 -0.08 7.48 9.31
N THR A 107 1.07 7.47 8.65
CA THR A 107 1.15 7.26 7.20
C THR A 107 0.61 5.88 6.83
N PRO A 108 -0.15 5.74 5.73
CA PRO A 108 -0.62 4.44 5.26
C PRO A 108 0.55 3.55 4.80
N PRO A 109 0.43 2.21 4.95
CA PRO A 109 1.44 1.24 4.54
C PRO A 109 1.50 1.13 3.01
N THR A 110 2.25 2.02 2.36
CA THR A 110 2.38 2.02 0.90
C THR A 110 3.82 2.07 0.48
N ALA A 111 4.14 1.44 -0.66
CA ALA A 111 5.45 1.53 -1.27
C ALA A 111 5.88 2.99 -1.55
N GLN A 112 4.94 3.89 -1.81
CA GLN A 112 5.20 5.32 -1.98
C GLN A 112 5.73 5.96 -0.69
N HIS A 113 5.10 5.66 0.46
CA HIS A 113 5.61 6.13 1.75
C HIS A 113 6.94 5.46 2.09
N ALA A 114 7.03 4.13 2.02
CA ALA A 114 8.23 3.37 2.36
C ALA A 114 9.47 3.83 1.57
N THR A 115 9.37 4.02 0.25
CA THR A 115 10.49 4.47 -0.59
C THR A 115 10.99 5.85 -0.20
N ARG A 116 10.07 6.75 0.17
CA ARG A 116 10.41 8.13 0.55
C ARG A 116 10.92 8.21 1.99
N GLN A 117 10.33 7.42 2.88
CA GLN A 117 10.80 7.26 4.26
C GLN A 117 12.23 6.72 4.24
N GLY A 118 12.56 5.73 3.39
CA GLY A 118 13.93 5.23 3.25
C GLY A 118 14.97 6.32 2.91
N LYS A 119 14.61 7.29 2.07
CA LYS A 119 15.49 8.44 1.78
C LYS A 119 15.67 9.38 2.97
N ALA A 120 14.61 9.62 3.75
CA ALA A 120 14.68 10.42 4.97
C ALA A 120 15.47 9.68 6.06
N LEU A 121 15.21 8.38 6.23
CA LEU A 121 15.87 7.47 7.14
C LEU A 121 17.38 7.48 6.92
N ALA A 122 17.84 7.28 5.68
CA ALA A 122 19.25 7.32 5.34
C ALA A 122 19.92 8.66 5.71
N ARG A 123 19.24 9.78 5.45
CA ARG A 123 19.73 11.11 5.89
C ARG A 123 19.81 11.21 7.41
N ASN A 124 18.80 10.73 8.13
CA ASN A 124 18.70 10.91 9.57
C ASN A 124 19.67 9.98 10.32
N VAL A 125 19.92 8.78 9.80
CA VAL A 125 21.00 7.90 10.28
C VAL A 125 22.38 8.54 10.03
N ALA A 126 22.61 9.14 8.86
CA ALA A 126 23.87 9.85 8.61
C ALA A 126 24.04 11.04 9.57
N ALA A 127 22.97 11.81 9.81
CA ALA A 127 22.97 12.93 10.73
C ALA A 127 23.24 12.52 12.18
N SER A 128 22.73 11.36 12.65
CA SER A 128 23.03 10.85 13.99
C SER A 128 24.50 10.45 14.15
N LEU A 129 25.19 10.17 13.05
CA LEU A 129 26.63 9.90 13.00
C LEU A 129 27.47 11.18 12.77
N GLY A 130 26.85 12.37 12.82
CA GLY A 130 27.53 13.66 12.63
C GLY A 130 27.65 14.13 11.17
N TYR A 131 27.01 13.43 10.22
CA TYR A 131 27.04 13.81 8.80
C TYR A 131 25.75 14.54 8.38
N GLY A 132 25.84 15.86 8.21
CA GLY A 132 24.73 16.69 7.75
C GLY A 132 23.69 16.97 8.83
N SER A 133 22.44 17.18 8.44
CA SER A 133 21.33 17.51 9.35
C SER A 133 20.14 16.58 9.18
N ALA A 134 19.51 16.23 10.30
CA ALA A 134 18.29 15.44 10.32
C ALA A 134 17.11 16.22 9.72
N LYS A 135 16.13 15.49 9.21
CA LYS A 135 14.94 16.06 8.58
C LYS A 135 13.71 15.23 8.90
N ASP A 136 12.64 15.92 9.28
CA ASP A 136 11.33 15.31 9.45
C ASP A 136 10.77 14.78 8.11
N TYR A 137 10.17 13.61 8.20
CA TYR A 137 9.41 13.03 7.11
C TYR A 137 8.08 13.77 6.92
N ARG A 138 7.95 14.43 5.78
CA ARG A 138 6.70 15.06 5.34
C ARG A 138 6.48 14.78 3.87
N HIS A 139 5.46 14.00 3.55
CA HIS A 139 5.10 13.71 2.17
C HIS A 139 3.59 13.55 2.01
N ARG A 140 3.01 14.32 1.08
CA ARG A 140 1.61 14.16 0.69
C ARG A 140 1.47 13.01 -0.29
N ASN A 141 0.54 12.12 -0.02
CA ASN A 141 0.15 11.04 -0.94
C ASN A 141 -0.16 11.61 -2.33
N MET A 142 0.42 11.02 -3.39
CA MET A 142 0.29 11.52 -4.76
C MET A 142 -0.98 11.00 -5.47
N GLY A 143 -1.80 10.22 -4.78
CA GLY A 143 -2.94 9.52 -5.35
C GLY A 143 -2.66 8.03 -5.53
N LEU A 144 -3.60 7.35 -6.19
CA LEU A 144 -3.55 5.91 -6.33
C LEU A 144 -3.97 5.50 -7.74
N VAL A 145 -3.50 4.33 -8.16
CA VAL A 145 -3.84 3.70 -9.43
C VAL A 145 -4.25 2.25 -9.15
N VAL A 146 -5.32 1.79 -9.80
CA VAL A 146 -5.76 0.39 -9.73
C VAL A 146 -5.97 -0.13 -11.15
N ASP A 147 -5.19 -1.15 -11.47
CA ASP A 147 -5.27 -1.86 -12.74
C ASP A 147 -6.41 -2.89 -12.68
N LEU A 148 -7.32 -2.84 -13.64
CA LEU A 148 -8.45 -3.75 -13.75
C LEU A 148 -8.34 -4.50 -15.08
N GLY A 149 -7.18 -5.11 -15.34
CA GLY A 149 -6.94 -5.95 -16.51
C GLY A 149 -6.52 -5.20 -17.77
N PRO A 150 -6.48 -5.85 -18.93
CA PRO A 150 -5.72 -5.36 -20.10
C PRO A 150 -6.15 -3.98 -20.64
N ARG A 151 -7.44 -3.65 -20.55
CA ARG A 151 -8.03 -2.46 -21.20
C ARG A 151 -8.65 -1.45 -20.24
N TYR A 152 -8.60 -1.69 -18.92
CA TYR A 152 -9.27 -0.82 -17.95
C TYR A 152 -8.43 -0.60 -16.71
N ALA A 153 -8.46 0.62 -16.19
CA ALA A 153 -7.92 0.98 -14.89
C ALA A 153 -8.76 2.11 -14.30
N VAL A 154 -8.64 2.34 -13.00
CA VAL A 154 -9.08 3.56 -12.33
C VAL A 154 -7.88 4.22 -11.69
N ALA A 155 -7.79 5.55 -11.80
CA ALA A 155 -6.66 6.30 -11.30
C ALA A 155 -7.14 7.62 -10.68
N ASN A 156 -6.48 8.06 -9.62
CA ASN A 156 -6.74 9.34 -8.99
C ASN A 156 -5.42 10.12 -8.72
N PRO A 157 -4.57 10.36 -9.74
CA PRO A 157 -3.34 11.13 -9.56
C PRO A 157 -3.67 12.58 -9.17
N LEU A 158 -3.08 13.07 -8.08
CA LEU A 158 -3.21 14.46 -7.64
C LEU A 158 -4.67 14.96 -7.57
N ASN A 159 -5.61 14.09 -7.16
CA ASN A 159 -7.06 14.34 -7.09
C ASN A 159 -7.79 14.46 -8.45
N VAL A 160 -7.17 14.07 -9.56
CA VAL A 160 -7.82 13.98 -10.88
C VAL A 160 -8.34 12.56 -11.09
N LYS A 161 -9.67 12.39 -11.09
CA LYS A 161 -10.31 11.08 -11.28
C LYS A 161 -10.31 10.69 -12.77
N LEU A 162 -9.65 9.58 -13.08
CA LEU A 162 -9.55 9.00 -14.42
C LEU A 162 -10.05 7.56 -14.42
N SER A 163 -10.65 7.11 -15.52
CA SER A 163 -11.06 5.72 -15.73
C SER A 163 -10.80 5.27 -17.17
N GLY A 164 -10.82 3.96 -17.42
CA GLY A 164 -10.66 3.38 -18.75
C GLY A 164 -9.24 3.54 -19.33
N LEU A 165 -9.14 3.82 -20.63
CA LEU A 165 -7.87 3.91 -21.35
C LEU A 165 -6.94 5.03 -20.85
N PRO A 166 -7.41 6.27 -20.56
CA PRO A 166 -6.56 7.30 -19.98
C PRO A 166 -5.95 6.87 -18.63
N ALA A 167 -6.76 6.27 -17.75
CA ALA A 167 -6.27 5.72 -16.49
C ALA A 167 -5.26 4.59 -16.70
N LYS A 168 -5.48 3.75 -17.72
CA LYS A 168 -4.57 2.64 -18.06
C LYS A 168 -3.20 3.16 -18.51
N PHE A 169 -3.18 4.19 -19.35
CA PHE A 169 -1.95 4.84 -19.76
C PHE A 169 -1.18 5.40 -18.56
N VAL A 170 -1.86 6.18 -17.70
CA VAL A 170 -1.26 6.74 -16.49
C VAL A 170 -0.72 5.64 -15.56
N THR A 171 -1.48 4.57 -15.38
CA THR A 171 -1.08 3.43 -14.54
C THR A 171 0.20 2.78 -15.08
N ARG A 172 0.27 2.48 -16.38
CA ARG A 172 1.47 1.89 -17.00
C ARG A 172 2.67 2.83 -16.93
N ALA A 173 2.49 4.10 -17.27
CA ALA A 173 3.55 5.11 -17.23
C ALA A 173 4.14 5.25 -15.82
N TYR A 174 3.28 5.31 -14.80
CA TYR A 174 3.71 5.39 -13.40
C TYR A 174 4.51 4.14 -12.97
N HIS A 175 4.03 2.93 -13.27
CA HIS A 175 4.74 1.70 -12.90
C HIS A 175 6.10 1.60 -13.57
N LEU A 176 6.21 1.93 -14.86
CA LEU A 176 7.49 1.96 -15.56
C LEU A 176 8.45 2.98 -14.95
N TYR A 177 7.96 4.17 -14.63
CA TYR A 177 8.75 5.20 -13.93
C TYR A 177 9.22 4.73 -12.55
N ALA A 178 8.35 4.08 -11.78
CA ALA A 178 8.62 3.65 -10.41
C ALA A 178 9.61 2.47 -10.31
N ILE A 179 9.77 1.66 -11.36
CA ILE A 179 10.76 0.57 -11.39
C ILE A 179 12.18 1.15 -11.31
N PRO A 180 12.98 0.83 -10.27
CA PRO A 180 14.30 1.46 -10.08
C PRO A 180 15.34 1.04 -11.11
N ARG A 181 15.33 -0.24 -11.53
CA ARG A 181 16.37 -0.82 -12.38
C ARG A 181 16.00 -0.71 -13.86
N PRO A 182 16.88 -0.18 -14.73
CA PRO A 182 16.61 -0.06 -16.17
C PRO A 182 16.26 -1.38 -16.85
N VAL A 183 16.95 -2.47 -16.52
CA VAL A 183 16.71 -3.80 -17.10
C VAL A 183 15.29 -4.28 -16.83
N ASN A 184 14.82 -4.15 -15.58
CA ASN A 184 13.46 -4.51 -15.21
C ASN A 184 12.44 -3.61 -15.91
N ARG A 185 12.75 -2.31 -16.04
CA ARG A 185 11.88 -1.37 -16.75
C ARG A 185 11.74 -1.77 -18.21
N TRP A 186 12.83 -2.13 -18.89
CA TRP A 186 12.80 -2.62 -20.28
C TRP A 186 12.00 -3.91 -20.44
N ALA A 187 12.23 -4.91 -19.57
CA ALA A 187 11.49 -6.16 -19.61
C ALA A 187 9.97 -5.95 -19.45
N VAL A 188 9.56 -5.09 -18.51
CA VAL A 188 8.13 -4.77 -18.31
C VAL A 188 7.56 -3.96 -19.47
N SER A 189 8.31 -3.02 -20.04
CA SER A 189 7.88 -2.28 -21.24
C SER A 189 7.58 -3.20 -22.42
N LEU A 190 8.44 -4.19 -22.66
CA LEU A 190 8.23 -5.19 -23.72
C LEU A 190 6.98 -6.04 -23.47
N ALA A 191 6.67 -6.37 -22.21
CA ALA A 191 5.46 -7.11 -21.85
C ALA A 191 4.16 -6.30 -22.05
N TYR A 192 4.24 -4.98 -22.30
CA TYR A 192 3.09 -4.14 -22.60
C TYR A 192 2.83 -3.92 -24.09
N LEU A 193 3.80 -4.25 -24.95
CA LEU A 193 3.67 -4.28 -26.41
C LEU A 193 2.92 -5.55 -26.84
#